data_AF-A0A958NEY0-F1
#
_entry.id   AF-A0A958NEY0-F1
#
_cell.length_a   1.000
_cell.length_b   1.000
_cell.length_c   1.000
_cell.angle_alpha   90.00
_cell.angle_beta   90.00
_cell.angle_gamma   90.00
#
_symmetry.space_group_name_H-M   'P 1'
#
loop_
_entity.id
_entity.type
_entity.pdbx_description
1 polymer ?
#
loop_
_entity_poly.entity_id
_entity_poly.type
_entity_poly.pdbx_seq_one_letter_code
_entity_poly.pdbx_strand_id
1 'polypeptide(L)'
;MRNFLPVCIAVAMLTTTANAQKPSFDGQRVFSSESGPEAREAQYPEISRQTPRFDVYRIDDKAFFRHVLEAESQSEFQFNFGDQSWDFVIWKNELRAPQYVHRTATDNGIQFLEPAPTSTYAGYVNGDRNNWVRINIRENHIEGIIHSNGVAWSLQSVSIFENNLNKNSQNDVVVYKVADLVDMGVGCGGHPEAPDYSPNNIREYKDLQDQNQDQNLAKK
;
A
#
# COMPACT_ATOMS: atom_id res chain seq x y z
N MET A 1 13.05 57.32 57.96
CA MET A 1 12.27 57.20 56.71
C MET A 1 13.01 56.23 55.80
N ARG A 2 12.54 54.97 55.72
CA ARG A 2 13.12 53.92 54.86
C ARG A 2 12.08 53.59 53.79
N ASN A 3 12.37 53.98 52.55
CA ASN A 3 11.53 53.69 51.39
C ASN A 3 11.79 52.25 50.92
N PHE A 4 10.75 51.40 51.00
CA PHE A 4 10.72 50.11 50.33
C PHE A 4 10.08 50.30 48.95
N LEU A 5 10.84 50.06 47.88
CA LEU A 5 10.29 49.92 46.54
C LEU A 5 9.94 48.45 46.30
N PRO A 6 8.73 48.11 45.83
CA PRO A 6 8.39 46.76 45.44
C PRO A 6 8.96 46.47 44.05
N VAL A 7 9.77 45.42 43.94
CA VAL A 7 10.22 44.87 42.66
C VAL A 7 9.11 43.98 42.12
N CYS A 8 8.39 44.45 41.11
CA CYS A 8 7.47 43.61 40.33
C CYS A 8 8.29 42.79 39.32
N ILE A 9 8.49 41.50 39.62
CA ILE A 9 9.04 40.54 38.66
C ILE A 9 7.89 40.13 37.73
N ALA A 10 7.91 40.63 36.49
CA ALA A 10 7.02 40.16 35.43
C ALA A 10 7.54 38.83 34.88
N VAL A 11 6.89 37.72 35.27
CA VAL A 11 7.15 36.40 34.69
C VAL A 11 6.41 36.32 33.35
N ALA A 12 7.14 36.55 32.25
CA ALA A 12 6.63 36.31 30.91
C ALA A 12 6.52 34.79 30.68
N MET A 13 5.31 34.23 30.74
CA MET A 13 5.05 32.86 30.31
C MET A 13 5.14 32.81 28.79
N LEU A 14 6.28 32.37 28.27
CA LEU A 14 6.44 31.99 26.86
C LEU A 14 5.66 30.69 26.65
N THR A 15 4.42 30.82 26.18
CA THR A 15 3.67 29.68 25.65
C THR A 15 4.27 29.33 24.29
N THR A 16 5.19 28.37 24.26
CA THR A 16 5.61 27.75 23.01
C THR A 16 4.44 26.94 22.47
N THR A 17 3.70 27.50 21.51
CA THR A 17 2.81 26.72 20.68
C THR A 17 3.69 25.78 19.86
N ALA A 18 3.80 24.52 20.28
CA ALA A 18 4.39 23.48 19.47
C ALA A 18 3.46 23.29 18.26
N ASN A 19 3.76 23.97 17.15
CA ASN A 19 3.24 23.55 15.86
C ASN A 19 3.82 22.16 15.63
N ALA A 20 3.01 21.13 15.80
CA ALA A 20 3.38 19.77 15.42
C ALA A 20 3.65 19.81 13.91
N GLN A 21 4.93 19.93 13.54
CA GLN A 21 5.32 19.89 12.14
C GLN A 21 4.98 18.50 11.63
N LYS A 22 4.15 18.47 10.58
CA LYS A 22 3.78 17.25 9.89
C LYS A 22 5.05 16.50 9.47
N PRO A 23 5.23 15.21 9.86
CA PRO A 23 6.40 14.45 9.47
C PRO A 23 6.52 14.35 7.95
N SER A 24 7.75 14.47 7.46
CA SER A 24 8.09 14.30 6.04
C SER A 24 8.97 13.07 5.90
N PHE A 25 8.67 12.26 4.88
CA PHE A 25 9.46 11.12 4.48
C PHE A 25 9.97 11.36 3.06
N ASP A 26 11.29 11.43 2.92
CA ASP A 26 11.94 11.75 1.66
C ASP A 26 12.56 10.50 1.03
N GLY A 27 12.11 10.19 -0.17
CA GLY A 27 12.66 9.13 -1.00
C GLY A 27 13.94 9.58 -1.70
N GLN A 28 15.06 8.93 -1.37
CA GLN A 28 16.30 9.08 -2.11
C GLN A 28 16.19 8.31 -3.43
N ARG A 29 16.19 9.01 -4.57
CA ARG A 29 16.17 8.35 -5.89
C ARG A 29 17.44 7.50 -6.05
N VAL A 30 17.27 6.19 -6.24
CA VAL A 30 18.35 5.23 -6.52
C VAL A 30 18.38 4.80 -7.98
N PHE A 31 17.27 5.01 -8.70
CA PHE A 31 17.18 4.77 -10.14
C PHE A 31 16.20 5.76 -10.79
N SER A 32 16.51 6.20 -12.02
CA SER A 32 15.67 7.07 -12.84
C SER A 32 15.37 6.40 -14.18
N SER A 33 14.12 6.43 -14.60
CA SER A 33 13.71 6.00 -15.95
C SER A 33 14.43 6.75 -17.07
N GLU A 34 14.95 7.94 -16.78
CA GLU A 34 15.73 8.79 -17.70
C GLU A 34 17.11 8.20 -18.04
N SER A 35 17.60 7.21 -17.27
CA SER A 35 18.87 6.51 -17.54
C SER A 35 18.85 5.67 -18.83
N GLY A 36 17.69 5.52 -19.47
CA GLY A 36 17.53 4.81 -20.74
C GLY A 36 17.14 3.32 -20.57
N PRO A 37 16.65 2.69 -21.65
CA PRO A 37 16.10 1.34 -21.61
C PRO A 37 17.14 0.26 -21.25
N GLU A 38 18.38 0.38 -21.75
CA GLU A 38 19.46 -0.58 -21.48
C GLU A 38 19.79 -0.63 -19.98
N ALA A 39 19.89 0.53 -19.32
CA ALA A 39 20.15 0.61 -17.88
C ALA A 39 18.99 0.04 -17.05
N ARG A 40 17.74 0.30 -17.46
CA ARG A 40 16.54 -0.27 -16.81
C ARG A 40 16.55 -1.77 -16.86
N GLU A 41 16.74 -2.35 -18.04
CA GLU A 41 16.70 -3.80 -18.23
C GLU A 41 17.87 -4.50 -17.53
N ALA A 42 19.04 -3.88 -17.51
CA ALA A 42 20.20 -4.42 -16.79
C ALA A 42 20.01 -4.45 -15.27
N GLN A 43 19.32 -3.47 -14.69
CA GLN A 43 19.19 -3.35 -13.23
C GLN A 43 17.87 -3.92 -12.68
N TYR A 44 16.78 -3.79 -13.42
CA TYR A 44 15.42 -4.18 -13.02
C TYR A 44 14.68 -4.83 -14.21
N PRO A 45 15.12 -6.03 -14.65
CA PRO A 45 14.59 -6.67 -15.85
C PRO A 45 13.09 -7.00 -15.77
N GLU A 46 12.59 -7.40 -14.60
CA GLU A 46 11.18 -7.77 -14.43
C GLU A 46 10.28 -6.54 -14.37
N ILE A 47 10.73 -5.48 -13.70
CA ILE A 47 10.01 -4.19 -13.66
C ILE A 47 9.99 -3.55 -15.06
N SER A 48 11.13 -3.52 -15.74
CA SER A 48 11.26 -2.92 -17.08
C SER A 48 10.33 -3.57 -18.11
N ARG A 49 10.04 -4.86 -17.96
CA ARG A 49 9.09 -5.59 -18.82
C ARG A 49 7.64 -5.14 -18.62
N GLN A 50 7.27 -4.79 -17.39
CA GLN A 50 5.88 -4.49 -17.01
C GLN A 50 5.57 -2.99 -17.03
N THR A 51 6.56 -2.15 -16.74
CA THR A 51 6.44 -0.70 -16.73
C THR A 51 7.71 -0.09 -17.32
N PRO A 52 7.73 0.39 -18.57
CA PRO A 52 8.90 1.01 -19.16
C PRO A 52 9.21 2.39 -18.56
N ARG A 53 8.35 2.96 -17.71
CA ARG A 53 8.56 4.27 -17.10
C ARG A 53 8.34 4.19 -15.59
N PHE A 54 9.43 3.94 -14.87
CA PHE A 54 9.46 3.88 -13.42
C PHE A 54 10.73 4.50 -12.88
N ASP A 55 10.61 5.06 -11.69
CA ASP A 55 11.75 5.45 -10.87
C ASP A 55 11.78 4.57 -9.62
N VAL A 56 12.97 4.41 -9.03
CA VAL A 56 13.14 3.65 -7.78
C VAL A 56 13.71 4.57 -6.72
N TYR A 57 13.10 4.53 -5.54
CA TYR A 57 13.45 5.37 -4.41
C TYR A 57 13.72 4.53 -3.17
N ARG A 58 14.76 4.91 -2.43
CA ARG A 58 15.02 4.39 -1.09
C ARG A 58 14.36 5.27 -0.05
N ILE A 59 13.63 4.68 0.88
CA ILE A 59 12.98 5.36 2.00
C ILE A 59 13.45 4.77 3.33
N ASP A 60 13.33 5.52 4.42
CA ASP A 60 13.40 4.96 5.78
C ASP A 60 12.05 4.30 6.10
N ASP A 61 11.88 3.08 5.57
CA ASP A 61 10.68 2.26 5.68
C ASP A 61 10.34 1.93 7.14
N LYS A 62 11.33 1.78 8.02
CA LYS A 62 11.14 1.53 9.45
C LYS A 62 10.58 2.74 10.19
N ALA A 63 11.13 3.93 9.93
CA ALA A 63 10.60 5.17 10.51
C ALA A 63 9.17 5.43 10.00
N PHE A 64 8.96 5.25 8.69
CA PHE A 64 7.64 5.39 8.07
C PHE A 64 6.61 4.41 8.65
N PHE A 65 6.93 3.11 8.68
CA PHE A 65 6.03 2.09 9.21
C PHE A 65 5.67 2.36 10.66
N ARG A 66 6.64 2.75 11.49
CA ARG A 66 6.42 3.10 12.89
C ARG A 66 5.46 4.27 13.05
N HIS A 67 5.67 5.35 12.29
CA HIS A 67 4.79 6.52 12.30
C HIS A 67 3.34 6.15 11.97
N VAL A 68 3.14 5.32 10.97
CA VAL A 68 1.79 4.87 10.58
C VAL A 68 1.17 3.94 11.62
N LEU A 69 1.96 3.04 12.23
CA LEU A 69 1.48 2.12 13.25
C LEU A 69 1.08 2.82 14.55
N GLU A 70 1.85 3.81 14.99
CA GLU A 70 1.64 4.56 16.23
C GLU A 70 0.44 5.52 16.17
N ALA A 71 -0.09 5.77 14.96
CA ALA A 71 -1.30 6.56 14.78
C ALA A 71 -2.55 5.82 15.30
N GLU A 72 -3.23 6.41 16.29
CA GLU A 72 -4.42 5.81 16.91
C GLU A 72 -5.64 5.77 15.98
N SER A 73 -5.87 6.85 15.22
CA SER A 73 -7.07 7.01 14.38
C SER A 73 -6.73 7.35 12.93
N GLN A 74 -5.91 8.39 12.74
CA GLN A 74 -5.44 8.85 11.44
C GLN A 74 -3.95 9.16 11.50
N SER A 75 -3.25 8.91 10.39
CA SER A 75 -1.86 9.29 10.20
C SER A 75 -1.79 10.36 9.12
N GLU A 76 -1.10 11.46 9.44
CA GLU A 76 -0.82 12.55 8.53
C GLU A 76 0.70 12.67 8.34
N PHE A 77 1.15 12.69 7.09
CA PHE A 77 2.56 12.84 6.72
C PHE A 77 2.72 13.27 5.27
N GLN A 78 3.87 13.82 4.94
CA GLN A 78 4.24 14.15 3.57
C GLN A 78 5.20 13.08 3.05
N PHE A 79 5.04 12.71 1.78
CA PHE A 79 5.93 11.77 1.10
C PHE A 79 6.46 12.44 -0.16
N ASN A 80 7.79 12.45 -0.32
CA ASN A 80 8.46 13.07 -1.45
C ASN A 80 9.24 12.01 -2.24
N PHE A 81 8.97 11.93 -3.55
CA PHE A 81 9.61 11.02 -4.48
C PHE A 81 10.09 11.81 -5.71
N GLY A 82 11.23 12.49 -5.55
CA GLY A 82 11.74 13.40 -6.57
C GLY A 82 10.79 14.58 -6.77
N ASP A 83 10.25 14.70 -7.99
CA ASP A 83 9.30 15.78 -8.34
C ASP A 83 7.87 15.50 -7.90
N GLN A 84 7.58 14.30 -7.40
CA GLN A 84 6.27 13.95 -6.86
C GLN A 84 6.25 14.20 -5.35
N SER A 85 5.24 14.92 -4.87
CA SER A 85 5.00 15.14 -3.45
C SER A 85 3.51 14.98 -3.16
N TRP A 86 3.21 14.25 -2.09
CA TRP A 86 1.84 14.03 -1.65
C TRP A 86 1.72 14.24 -0.15
N ASP A 87 0.72 15.02 0.23
CA ASP A 87 0.30 15.23 1.60
C ASP A 87 -0.76 14.21 2.00
N PHE A 88 -0.36 13.12 2.65
CA PHE A 88 -1.25 12.04 3.02
C PHE A 88 -2.07 12.37 4.26
N VAL A 89 -3.33 11.92 4.24
CA VAL A 89 -4.17 11.69 5.41
C VAL A 89 -4.80 10.32 5.25
N ILE A 90 -4.38 9.35 6.07
CA ILE A 90 -4.82 7.95 5.96
C ILE A 90 -5.34 7.41 7.31
N TRP A 91 -6.22 6.42 7.24
CA TRP A 91 -6.72 5.65 8.39
C TRP A 91 -6.73 4.15 8.07
N LYS A 92 -6.74 3.32 9.12
CA LYS A 92 -6.85 1.87 8.97
C LYS A 92 -8.16 1.52 8.28
N ASN A 93 -8.09 0.65 7.28
CA ASN A 93 -9.23 0.21 6.48
C ASN A 93 -9.34 -1.30 6.57
N GLU A 94 -10.15 -1.80 7.49
CA GLU A 94 -10.38 -3.23 7.67
C GLU A 94 -11.19 -3.80 6.50
N LEU A 95 -10.57 -4.68 5.72
CA LEU A 95 -11.23 -5.33 4.58
C LEU A 95 -11.93 -6.63 4.98
N ARG A 96 -11.61 -7.17 6.17
CA ARG A 96 -12.23 -8.39 6.68
C ARG A 96 -13.61 -8.09 7.24
N ALA A 97 -14.53 -9.03 7.03
CA ALA A 97 -15.84 -8.97 7.65
C ALA A 97 -15.72 -9.07 9.19
N PRO A 98 -16.64 -8.50 9.98
CA PRO A 98 -16.63 -8.61 11.44
C PRO A 98 -16.58 -10.06 11.95
N GLN A 99 -17.15 -11.00 11.19
CA GLN A 99 -17.17 -12.44 11.48
C GLN A 99 -16.02 -13.23 10.83
N TYR A 100 -14.98 -12.57 10.31
CA TYR A 100 -13.84 -13.24 9.72
C TYR A 100 -13.12 -14.11 10.75
N VAL A 101 -12.85 -15.36 10.39
CA VAL A 101 -12.08 -16.31 11.21
C VAL A 101 -10.88 -16.80 10.43
N HIS A 102 -9.71 -16.82 11.08
CA HIS A 102 -8.50 -17.42 10.54
C HIS A 102 -8.39 -18.84 11.09
N ARG A 103 -8.29 -19.84 10.22
CA ARG A 103 -8.15 -21.24 10.63
C ARG A 103 -7.16 -21.98 9.73
N THR A 104 -6.48 -22.96 10.30
CA THR A 104 -5.59 -23.86 9.58
C THR A 104 -5.94 -25.31 9.89
N ALA A 105 -5.76 -26.20 8.92
CA ALA A 105 -5.91 -27.63 9.11
C ALA A 105 -4.57 -28.24 9.58
N THR A 106 -4.63 -29.08 10.60
CA THR A 106 -3.48 -29.80 11.16
C THR A 106 -3.83 -31.28 11.30
N ASP A 107 -2.83 -32.11 11.60
CA ASP A 107 -3.04 -33.55 11.88
C ASP A 107 -3.98 -33.78 13.08
N ASN A 108 -4.12 -32.79 13.96
CA ASN A 108 -5.00 -32.83 15.14
C ASN A 108 -6.36 -32.13 14.90
N GLY A 109 -6.67 -31.74 13.66
CA GLY A 109 -7.92 -31.07 13.29
C GLY A 109 -7.76 -29.58 12.96
N ILE A 110 -8.86 -28.83 13.05
CA ILE A 110 -8.91 -27.40 12.72
C ILE A 110 -8.43 -26.58 13.91
N GLN A 111 -7.39 -25.79 13.71
CA GLN A 111 -6.91 -24.80 14.68
C GLN A 111 -7.38 -23.40 14.27
N PHE A 112 -7.95 -22.67 15.23
CA PHE A 112 -8.27 -21.24 15.07
C PHE A 112 -7.05 -20.41 15.41
N LEU A 113 -6.76 -19.42 14.57
CA LEU A 113 -5.64 -18.51 14.70
C LEU A 113 -6.15 -17.10 14.91
N GLU A 114 -5.37 -16.29 15.61
CA GLU A 114 -5.65 -14.86 15.69
C GLU A 114 -5.56 -14.24 14.28
N PRO A 115 -6.49 -13.33 13.93
CA PRO A 115 -6.38 -12.57 12.69
C PRO A 115 -5.10 -11.71 12.71
N ALA A 116 -4.41 -11.62 11.57
CA ALA A 116 -3.26 -10.73 11.45
C ALA A 116 -3.64 -9.25 11.68
N PRO A 117 -2.72 -8.38 12.11
CA PRO A 117 -3.00 -6.95 12.20
C PRO A 117 -3.44 -6.36 10.85
N THR A 118 -4.34 -5.37 10.88
CA THR A 118 -4.76 -4.64 9.69
C THR A 118 -3.56 -3.87 9.12
N SER A 119 -3.17 -4.20 7.90
CA SER A 119 -2.08 -3.54 7.16
C SER A 119 -2.60 -2.66 6.02
N THR A 120 -3.91 -2.66 5.79
CA THR A 120 -4.57 -1.88 4.74
C THR A 120 -5.05 -0.54 5.26
N TYR A 121 -4.77 0.50 4.49
CA TYR A 121 -5.09 1.89 4.78
C TYR A 121 -5.80 2.53 3.60
N ALA A 122 -6.65 3.50 3.93
CA ALA A 122 -7.38 4.31 2.97
C ALA A 122 -7.28 5.77 3.36
N GLY A 123 -7.39 6.65 2.38
CA GLY A 123 -7.31 8.07 2.67
C GLY A 123 -7.43 8.95 1.46
N TYR A 124 -6.92 10.16 1.64
CA TYR A 124 -6.79 11.16 0.59
C TYR A 124 -5.42 11.83 0.64
N VAL A 125 -5.07 12.51 -0.44
CA VAL A 125 -3.83 13.27 -0.58
C VAL A 125 -4.11 14.74 -0.89
N ASN A 126 -3.21 15.63 -0.49
CA ASN A 126 -3.25 17.06 -0.81
C ASN A 126 -4.53 17.77 -0.34
N GLY A 127 -5.15 17.28 0.74
CA GLY A 127 -6.36 17.87 1.32
C GLY A 127 -7.64 17.71 0.49
N ASP A 128 -7.61 16.98 -0.62
CA ASP A 128 -8.77 16.80 -1.51
C ASP A 128 -9.28 15.35 -1.48
N ARG A 129 -10.55 15.17 -1.10
CA ARG A 129 -11.20 13.85 -1.03
C ARG A 129 -11.38 13.18 -2.39
N ASN A 130 -11.33 13.94 -3.49
CA ASN A 130 -11.31 13.38 -4.84
C ASN A 130 -9.95 12.78 -5.22
N ASN A 131 -8.89 13.18 -4.50
CA ASN A 131 -7.56 12.63 -4.62
C ASN A 131 -7.36 11.56 -3.55
N TRP A 132 -7.75 10.33 -3.86
CA TRP A 132 -7.76 9.24 -2.89
C TRP A 132 -6.47 8.41 -2.91
N VAL A 133 -6.21 7.72 -1.81
CA VAL A 133 -5.14 6.72 -1.70
C VAL A 133 -5.67 5.42 -1.11
N ARG A 134 -5.18 4.29 -1.63
CA ARG A 134 -5.34 2.95 -1.06
C ARG A 134 -3.97 2.31 -0.97
N ILE A 135 -3.54 1.96 0.23
CA ILE A 135 -2.17 1.50 0.46
C ILE A 135 -2.16 0.38 1.50
N ASN A 136 -1.28 -0.60 1.29
CA ASN A 136 -0.96 -1.66 2.22
C ASN A 136 0.46 -1.40 2.73
N ILE A 137 0.60 -1.32 4.05
CA ILE A 137 1.84 -0.97 4.73
C ILE A 137 2.11 -2.04 5.78
N ARG A 138 3.25 -2.72 5.65
CA ARG A 138 3.78 -3.70 6.58
C ARG A 138 5.24 -3.38 6.87
N GLU A 139 5.82 -4.08 7.84
CA GLU A 139 7.25 -3.98 8.07
C GLU A 139 8.00 -4.38 6.79
N ASN A 140 8.89 -3.52 6.31
CA ASN A 140 9.70 -3.71 5.10
C ASN A 140 8.89 -3.83 3.79
N HIS A 141 7.63 -3.41 3.77
CA HIS A 141 6.80 -3.55 2.57
C HIS A 141 5.75 -2.45 2.45
N ILE A 142 5.68 -1.86 1.27
CA ILE A 142 4.68 -0.86 0.89
C ILE A 142 4.16 -1.17 -0.51
N GLU A 143 2.85 -1.19 -0.66
CA GLU A 143 2.20 -1.27 -1.96
C GLU A 143 0.91 -0.46 -1.98
N GLY A 144 0.61 0.25 -3.06
CA GLY A 144 -0.63 1.01 -3.14
C GLY A 144 -0.78 1.86 -4.37
N ILE A 145 -1.94 2.50 -4.46
CA ILE A 145 -2.34 3.40 -5.54
C ILE A 145 -2.71 4.76 -4.94
N ILE A 146 -2.18 5.81 -5.54
CA ILE A 146 -2.57 7.20 -5.30
C ILE A 146 -3.27 7.70 -6.56
N HIS A 147 -4.50 8.16 -6.43
CA HIS A 147 -5.18 8.91 -7.47
C HIS A 147 -5.12 10.39 -7.12
N SER A 148 -4.47 11.19 -7.96
CA SER A 148 -4.31 12.63 -7.73
C SER A 148 -4.44 13.38 -9.05
N ASN A 149 -5.34 14.36 -9.11
CA ASN A 149 -5.57 15.21 -10.27
C ASN A 149 -5.85 14.41 -11.56
N GLY A 150 -6.62 13.33 -11.45
CA GLY A 150 -6.96 12.44 -12.58
C GLY A 150 -5.84 11.51 -13.03
N VAL A 151 -4.71 11.46 -12.32
CA VAL A 151 -3.60 10.56 -12.60
C VAL A 151 -3.50 9.51 -11.48
N ALA A 152 -3.44 8.24 -11.87
CA ALA A 152 -3.17 7.14 -10.95
C ALA A 152 -1.68 6.81 -10.94
N TRP A 153 -1.08 6.84 -9.75
CA TRP A 153 0.29 6.46 -9.45
C TRP A 153 0.31 5.19 -8.62
N SER A 154 1.26 4.31 -8.91
CA SER A 154 1.52 3.09 -8.14
C SER A 154 2.80 3.27 -7.33
N LEU A 155 2.81 2.74 -6.11
CA LEU A 155 3.97 2.64 -5.24
C LEU A 155 4.07 1.18 -4.83
N GLN A 156 5.20 0.53 -5.10
CA GLN A 156 5.35 -0.90 -4.84
C GLN A 156 6.78 -1.21 -4.43
N SER A 157 6.96 -2.02 -3.38
CA SER A 157 8.28 -2.54 -3.03
C SER A 157 8.88 -3.31 -4.20
N VAL A 158 10.15 -3.05 -4.51
CA VAL A 158 10.85 -3.68 -5.64
C VAL A 158 10.87 -5.21 -5.51
N SER A 159 10.88 -5.74 -4.29
CA SER A 159 10.81 -7.18 -3.99
C SER A 159 9.53 -7.88 -4.49
N ILE A 160 8.48 -7.14 -4.87
CA ILE A 160 7.31 -7.71 -5.55
C ILE A 160 7.67 -8.27 -6.94
N PHE A 161 8.67 -7.66 -7.59
CA PHE A 161 9.07 -7.98 -8.96
C PHE A 161 10.38 -8.74 -9.01
N GLU A 162 11.35 -8.32 -8.21
CA GLU A 162 12.75 -8.73 -8.35
C GLU A 162 13.16 -9.62 -7.17
N ASN A 163 13.33 -10.92 -7.44
CA ASN A 163 13.69 -11.90 -6.42
C ASN A 163 15.21 -11.95 -6.12
N ASN A 164 16.05 -11.36 -6.97
CA ASN A 164 17.51 -11.51 -6.94
C ASN A 164 18.25 -10.23 -6.49
N LEU A 165 17.58 -9.35 -5.75
CA LEU A 165 18.19 -8.12 -5.27
C LEU A 165 19.00 -8.32 -4.00
N ASN A 166 19.99 -7.43 -3.83
CA ASN A 166 20.69 -7.29 -2.57
C ASN A 166 19.67 -6.92 -1.47
N LYS A 167 19.94 -7.35 -0.22
CA LYS A 167 19.03 -7.14 0.92
C LYS A 167 18.69 -5.67 1.17
N ASN A 168 19.60 -4.75 0.87
CA ASN A 168 19.40 -3.32 1.10
C ASN A 168 18.48 -2.66 0.06
N SER A 169 18.12 -3.37 -1.02
CA SER A 169 17.25 -2.88 -2.09
C SER A 169 15.88 -3.56 -2.14
N GLN A 170 15.63 -4.54 -1.27
CA GLN A 170 14.34 -5.26 -1.25
C GLN A 170 13.16 -4.36 -0.86
N ASN A 171 13.46 -3.31 -0.08
CA ASN A 171 12.46 -2.36 0.43
C ASN A 171 12.48 -1.03 -0.32
N ASP A 172 13.37 -0.89 -1.33
CA ASP A 172 13.30 0.24 -2.25
C ASP A 172 11.90 0.22 -2.92
N VAL A 173 11.37 1.39 -3.25
CA VAL A 173 10.00 1.60 -3.75
C VAL A 173 10.06 1.99 -5.22
N VAL A 174 9.40 1.22 -6.06
CA VAL A 174 9.12 1.55 -7.45
C VAL A 174 7.94 2.51 -7.48
N VAL A 175 8.09 3.63 -8.18
CA VAL A 175 7.05 4.62 -8.39
C VAL A 175 6.85 4.81 -9.89
N TYR A 176 5.60 4.65 -10.35
CA TYR A 176 5.24 4.76 -11.77
C TYR A 176 3.79 5.16 -11.95
N LYS A 177 3.41 5.66 -13.14
CA LYS A 177 2.01 5.90 -13.47
C LYS A 177 1.36 4.59 -13.87
N VAL A 178 0.15 4.33 -13.39
CA VAL A 178 -0.62 3.12 -13.77
C VAL A 178 -0.83 3.05 -15.29
N ALA A 179 -0.95 4.20 -15.97
CA ALA A 179 -1.08 4.29 -17.42
C ALA A 179 0.18 3.85 -18.20
N ASP A 180 1.33 3.75 -17.53
CA ASP A 180 2.57 3.25 -18.14
C ASP A 180 2.71 1.72 -18.01
N LEU A 181 1.73 1.01 -17.41
CA LEU A 181 1.73 -0.45 -17.38
C LEU A 181 1.53 -1.05 -18.78
N VAL A 182 2.37 -2.01 -19.11
CA VAL A 182 2.24 -2.84 -20.32
C VAL A 182 1.20 -3.92 -20.02
N ASP A 183 0.13 -3.94 -20.81
CA ASP A 183 -0.83 -5.04 -20.78
C ASP A 183 -0.14 -6.33 -21.24
N MET A 184 0.10 -7.24 -20.30
CA MET A 184 0.71 -8.54 -20.59
C MET A 184 -0.30 -9.57 -21.11
N GLY A 185 -1.57 -9.21 -21.32
CA GLY A 185 -2.61 -10.11 -21.83
C GLY A 185 -3.02 -11.21 -20.85
N VAL A 186 -2.48 -11.20 -19.62
CA VAL A 186 -2.85 -12.07 -18.51
C VAL A 186 -3.63 -11.25 -17.50
N GLY A 187 -4.96 -11.29 -17.61
CA GLY A 187 -5.82 -10.76 -16.56
C GLY A 187 -5.73 -11.61 -15.30
N CYS A 188 -5.63 -11.00 -14.12
CA CYS A 188 -5.91 -11.72 -12.88
C CYS A 188 -7.35 -12.27 -12.94
N GLY A 189 -7.49 -13.60 -13.05
CA GLY A 189 -8.77 -14.29 -13.24
C GLY A 189 -9.05 -14.77 -14.67
N GLY A 190 -8.18 -14.48 -15.64
CA GLY A 190 -8.29 -14.95 -17.01
C GLY A 190 -7.41 -16.17 -17.25
N HIS A 191 -7.99 -17.36 -17.20
CA HIS A 191 -7.45 -18.43 -18.03
C HIS A 191 -7.59 -17.95 -19.50
N PRO A 192 -6.55 -18.07 -20.36
CA PRO A 192 -6.69 -17.79 -21.79
C PRO A 192 -7.73 -18.69 -22.48
N GLU A 193 -8.28 -19.68 -21.77
CA GLU A 193 -9.36 -20.57 -22.18
C GLU A 193 -10.59 -20.47 -21.28
N ALA A 194 -10.88 -19.29 -20.68
CA ALA A 194 -12.15 -19.13 -19.98
C ALA A 194 -13.31 -19.34 -20.99
N PRO A 195 -14.20 -20.34 -20.77
CA PRO A 195 -15.32 -20.57 -21.68
C PRO A 195 -16.19 -19.31 -21.75
N ASP A 196 -16.70 -19.02 -22.95
CA ASP A 196 -17.59 -17.90 -23.23
C ASP A 196 -18.75 -17.88 -22.23
N TYR A 197 -18.71 -16.92 -21.29
CA TYR A 197 -19.80 -16.60 -20.37
C TYR A 197 -20.89 -15.80 -21.08
N SER A 198 -21.30 -16.29 -22.26
CA SER A 198 -22.54 -15.89 -22.91
C SER A 198 -23.72 -16.35 -22.04
N PRO A 199 -24.76 -15.51 -21.84
CA PRO A 199 -25.95 -15.85 -21.05
C PRO A 199 -26.63 -17.16 -21.46
N ASN A 200 -26.35 -17.67 -22.66
CA ASN A 200 -26.90 -18.90 -23.19
C ASN A 200 -26.25 -20.18 -22.62
N ASN A 201 -25.05 -20.11 -22.02
CA ASN A 201 -24.34 -21.27 -21.45
C ASN A 201 -24.57 -21.47 -19.94
N ILE A 202 -25.36 -20.60 -19.28
CA ILE A 202 -25.62 -20.69 -17.83
C ILE A 202 -26.51 -21.88 -17.45
N ARG A 203 -27.30 -22.41 -18.39
CA ARG A 203 -28.16 -23.58 -18.12
C ARG A 203 -27.35 -24.86 -17.86
N GLU A 204 -26.25 -25.06 -18.57
CA GLU A 204 -25.47 -26.30 -18.49
C GLU A 204 -24.75 -26.45 -17.13
N TYR A 205 -24.40 -25.34 -16.49
CA TYR A 205 -23.74 -25.34 -15.17
C TYR A 205 -24.68 -25.62 -14.01
N LYS A 206 -25.97 -25.30 -14.14
CA LYS A 206 -26.97 -25.59 -13.10
C LYS A 206 -27.21 -27.10 -13.00
N ASP A 207 -27.31 -27.77 -14.14
CA ASP A 207 -27.53 -29.21 -14.24
C ASP A 207 -26.34 -30.02 -13.68
N LEU A 208 -25.10 -29.52 -13.84
CA LEU A 208 -23.89 -30.15 -13.27
C LEU A 208 -23.75 -29.98 -11.76
N GLN A 209 -24.25 -28.87 -11.19
CA GLN A 209 -24.24 -28.66 -9.73
C GLN A 209 -25.29 -29.53 -9.04
N ASP A 210 -26.46 -29.67 -9.64
CA ASP A 210 -27.55 -30.50 -9.11
C ASP A 210 -27.17 -32.00 -9.15
N GLN A 211 -26.52 -32.48 -10.22
CA GLN A 211 -26.02 -33.86 -10.29
C GLN A 211 -24.96 -34.22 -9.24
N ASN A 212 -24.11 -33.26 -8.85
CA ASN A 212 -23.09 -33.48 -7.82
C ASN A 212 -23.64 -33.41 -6.40
N GLN A 213 -24.77 -32.73 -6.17
CA GLN A 213 -25.47 -32.79 -4.88
C GLN A 213 -26.17 -34.14 -4.67
N ASP A 214 -26.79 -34.70 -5.71
CA ASP A 214 -27.49 -35.99 -5.62
C ASP A 214 -26.54 -37.17 -5.37
N GLN A 215 -25.32 -37.15 -5.96
CA GLN A 215 -24.33 -38.20 -5.72
C GLN A 215 -23.74 -38.20 -4.30
N ASN A 216 -23.80 -37.08 -3.59
CA ASN A 216 -23.35 -36.99 -2.19
C ASN A 216 -24.44 -37.37 -1.18
N LEU A 217 -25.71 -37.30 -1.57
CA LEU A 217 -26.84 -37.77 -0.75
C LEU A 217 -27.03 -39.29 -0.84
N ALA A 218 -26.65 -39.93 -1.94
CA ALA A 218 -26.73 -41.38 -2.11
C ALA A 218 -25.61 -42.19 -1.41
N LYS A 219 -24.68 -41.52 -0.71
CA LYS A 219 -23.54 -42.14 0.02
C LYS A 219 -23.64 -42.02 1.55
N LYS A 220 -24.83 -41.69 2.08
CA LYS A 220 -25.16 -41.79 3.52
C LYS A 220 -26.24 -42.83 3.71
#